data_AF-A0A0D0B7F3-F1
#
_entry.id   AF-A0A0D0B7F3-F1
#
_cell.length_a   1.000
_cell.length_b   1.000
_cell.length_c   1.000
_cell.angle_alpha   90.00
_cell.angle_beta   90.00
_cell.angle_gamma   90.00
#
_symmetry.space_group_name_H-M   'P 1'
#
loop_
_entity.id
_entity.type
_entity.pdbx_description
1 polymer ?
#
loop_
_entity_poly.entity_id
_entity_poly.type
_entity_poly.pdbx_seq_one_letter_code
_entity_poly.pdbx_strand_id
1 'polypeptide(L)'
;MGMDLPDEVFYRPIIVELVECIAELMLIDNDMISYNREQATGTENHNLITILMVELGLDRSGAMAWAARYHTEVEKRFTDGLAKVPSWGHSTDSLVKEYLDGMATWARANYCWSYETQRYFGTKGPEIQRTRLVPLLPKVICKAASAAAKVNVTDLSMMDATADPSSLSSPQVTSVM
;
A
#
# COMPACT_ATOMS: atom_id res chain seq x y z
N MET A 1 -14.56 11.15 -17.17
CA MET A 1 -15.78 10.75 -17.90
C MET A 1 -16.85 11.77 -17.51
N GLY A 2 -17.41 12.52 -18.48
CA GLY A 2 -18.45 13.52 -18.24
C GLY A 2 -19.84 12.88 -18.17
N MET A 3 -19.99 11.83 -17.36
CA MET A 3 -21.24 11.10 -17.21
C MET A 3 -22.16 11.84 -16.25
N ASP A 4 -23.45 11.90 -16.59
CA ASP A 4 -24.51 12.50 -15.77
C ASP A 4 -25.38 11.38 -15.21
N LEU A 5 -24.91 10.75 -14.13
CA LEU A 5 -25.64 9.71 -13.40
C LEU A 5 -26.65 10.39 -12.45
N PRO A 6 -27.94 10.03 -12.49
CA PRO A 6 -28.91 10.57 -11.56
C PRO A 6 -28.52 10.30 -10.10
N ASP A 7 -28.69 11.28 -9.22
CA ASP A 7 -28.35 11.18 -7.79
C ASP A 7 -28.96 9.94 -7.12
N GLU A 8 -30.23 9.63 -7.43
CA GLU A 8 -30.96 8.46 -6.90
C GLU A 8 -30.33 7.10 -7.28
N VAL A 9 -29.55 7.07 -8.36
CA VAL A 9 -28.79 5.91 -8.81
C VAL A 9 -27.40 5.94 -8.15
N PHE A 10 -26.71 7.08 -8.22
CA PHE A 10 -25.35 7.23 -7.67
C PHE A 10 -25.29 6.96 -6.17
N TYR A 11 -26.24 7.50 -5.41
CA TYR A 11 -26.33 7.30 -3.95
C TYR A 11 -27.11 6.02 -3.57
N ARG A 12 -27.45 5.16 -4.54
CA ARG A 12 -28.10 3.89 -4.22
C ARG A 12 -27.13 3.04 -3.38
N PRO A 13 -27.60 2.40 -2.28
CA PRO A 13 -26.71 1.65 -1.39
C PRO A 13 -25.83 0.63 -2.10
N ILE A 14 -26.35 -0.09 -3.10
CA ILE A 14 -25.56 -1.08 -3.85
C ILE A 14 -24.46 -0.44 -4.71
N ILE A 15 -24.67 0.76 -5.26
CA ILE A 15 -23.64 1.45 -6.05
C ILE A 15 -22.53 1.95 -5.13
N VAL A 16 -22.90 2.53 -3.98
CA VAL A 16 -21.96 2.97 -2.95
C VAL A 16 -21.13 1.79 -2.45
N GLU A 17 -21.75 0.66 -2.09
CA GLU A 17 -21.06 -0.54 -1.62
C GLU A 17 -20.04 -1.07 -2.66
N LEU A 18 -20.40 -1.07 -3.94
CA LEU A 18 -19.50 -1.50 -5.01
C LEU A 18 -18.30 -0.55 -5.17
N VAL A 19 -18.53 0.76 -5.06
CA VAL A 19 -17.46 1.77 -5.11
C VAL A 19 -16.54 1.67 -3.89
N GLU A 20 -17.11 1.43 -2.70
CA GLU A 20 -16.34 1.17 -1.48
C GLU A 20 -15.48 -0.08 -1.61
N CYS A 21 -16.01 -1.17 -2.19
CA CYS A 21 -15.20 -2.37 -2.46
C CYS A 21 -13.99 -2.04 -3.34
N ILE A 22 -14.16 -1.25 -4.41
CA ILE A 22 -13.04 -0.82 -5.27
C ILE A 22 -12.02 0.01 -4.48
N ALA A 23 -12.48 0.95 -3.66
CA ALA A 23 -11.60 1.76 -2.82
C ALA A 23 -10.82 0.89 -1.82
N GLU A 24 -11.48 -0.08 -1.17
CA GLU A 24 -10.85 -1.03 -0.26
C GLU A 24 -9.78 -1.88 -0.95
N LEU A 25 -10.06 -2.43 -2.14
CA LEU A 25 -9.06 -3.19 -2.92
C LEU A 25 -7.82 -2.33 -3.19
N MET A 26 -8.02 -1.09 -3.61
CA MET A 26 -6.93 -0.16 -3.89
C MET A 26 -6.09 0.19 -2.65
N LEU A 27 -6.73 0.34 -1.48
CA LEU A 27 -6.03 0.61 -0.22
C LEU A 27 -5.22 -0.61 0.23
N ILE A 28 -5.80 -1.81 0.17
CA ILE A 28 -5.10 -3.05 0.52
C ILE A 28 -3.89 -3.25 -0.40
N ASP A 29 -4.07 -3.10 -1.71
CA ASP A 29 -3.00 -3.17 -2.69
C ASP A 29 -1.90 -2.15 -2.36
N ASN A 30 -2.28 -0.91 -2.06
CA ASN A 30 -1.33 0.14 -1.74
C ASN A 30 -0.48 -0.24 -0.52
N ASP A 31 -1.11 -0.66 0.57
CA ASP A 31 -0.43 -0.99 1.82
C ASP A 31 0.49 -2.20 1.66
N MET A 32 0.04 -3.24 0.96
CA MET A 32 0.88 -4.41 0.66
C MET A 32 2.12 -4.04 -0.16
N ILE A 33 1.94 -3.21 -1.18
CA ILE A 33 3.02 -2.80 -2.08
C ILE A 33 3.97 -1.78 -1.42
N SER A 34 3.44 -0.84 -0.66
CA SER A 34 4.19 0.25 -0.04
C SER A 34 4.93 -0.17 1.23
N TYR A 35 4.46 -1.22 1.92
CA TYR A 35 4.93 -1.61 3.24
C TYR A 35 6.45 -1.69 3.35
N ASN A 36 7.12 -2.32 2.37
CA ASN A 36 8.58 -2.50 2.44
C ASN A 36 9.35 -1.17 2.46
N ARG A 37 8.85 -0.16 1.74
CA ARG A 37 9.42 1.19 1.77
C ARG A 37 9.09 1.87 3.10
N GLU A 38 7.83 1.79 3.53
CA GLU A 38 7.36 2.47 4.74
C GLU A 38 8.03 1.95 6.01
N GLN A 39 8.18 0.62 6.14
CA GLN A 39 8.90 0.02 7.27
C GLN A 39 10.39 0.38 7.27
N ALA A 40 10.95 0.61 6.08
CA ALA A 40 12.34 1.03 5.95
C ALA A 40 12.50 2.49 6.37
N THR A 41 11.50 3.34 6.14
CA THR A 41 11.54 4.78 6.46
C THR A 41 10.92 5.13 7.80
N GLY A 42 10.36 4.18 8.54
CA GLY A 42 9.74 4.42 9.85
C GLY A 42 8.36 5.09 9.77
N THR A 43 7.65 4.92 8.65
CA THR A 43 6.33 5.53 8.40
C THR A 43 5.21 4.48 8.29
N GLU A 44 5.47 3.25 8.74
CA GLU A 44 4.57 2.10 8.59
C GLU A 44 3.37 2.08 9.55
N ASN A 45 3.26 3.03 10.47
CA ASN A 45 2.23 3.02 11.52
C ASN A 45 0.79 3.15 11.00
N HIS A 46 0.62 3.65 9.78
CA HIS A 46 -0.68 3.78 9.11
C HIS A 46 -0.93 2.68 8.06
N ASN A 47 -0.07 1.68 8.00
CA ASN A 47 -0.14 0.60 7.03
C ASN A 47 -0.87 -0.62 7.62
N LEU A 48 -1.82 -1.18 6.87
CA LEU A 48 -2.59 -2.37 7.22
C LEU A 48 -1.70 -3.53 7.68
N ILE A 49 -0.55 -3.77 7.04
CA ILE A 49 0.34 -4.86 7.41
C ILE A 49 0.88 -4.69 8.83
N THR A 50 1.29 -3.48 9.19
CA THR A 50 1.74 -3.16 10.55
C THR A 50 0.61 -3.36 11.56
N ILE A 51 -0.59 -2.89 11.23
CA ILE A 51 -1.77 -3.01 12.10
C ILE A 51 -2.10 -4.49 12.33
N LEU A 52 -2.10 -5.31 11.28
CA LEU A 52 -2.37 -6.76 11.38
C LEU A 52 -1.32 -7.48 12.22
N MET A 53 -0.04 -7.11 12.09
CA MET A 53 1.01 -7.69 12.93
C MET A 53 0.79 -7.39 14.41
N VAL A 54 0.35 -6.17 14.75
CA VAL A 54 0.12 -5.74 16.14
C VAL A 54 -1.19 -6.33 16.69
N GLU A 55 -2.30 -6.10 16.01
CA GLU A 55 -3.65 -6.42 16.51
C GLU A 55 -3.93 -7.92 16.51
N LEU A 56 -3.37 -8.67 15.56
CA LEU A 56 -3.59 -10.11 15.43
C LEU A 56 -2.37 -10.95 15.86
N GLY A 57 -1.29 -10.31 16.32
CA GLY A 57 -0.05 -11.00 16.71
C GLY A 57 0.60 -11.80 15.58
N LEU A 58 0.38 -11.39 14.33
CA LEU A 58 0.91 -12.06 13.15
C LEU A 58 2.36 -11.64 12.89
N ASP A 59 3.14 -12.56 12.32
CA ASP A 59 4.37 -12.15 11.66
C ASP A 59 4.05 -11.47 10.32
N ARG A 60 5.07 -10.85 9.71
CA ARG A 60 4.90 -10.12 8.44
C ARG A 60 4.30 -10.99 7.33
N SER A 61 4.73 -12.25 7.22
CA SER A 61 4.22 -13.18 6.20
C SER A 61 2.76 -13.53 6.47
N GLY A 62 2.40 -13.76 7.73
CA GLY A 62 1.03 -14.00 8.18
C GLY A 62 0.12 -12.79 7.93
N ALA A 63 0.60 -11.58 8.19
CA ALA A 63 -0.13 -10.34 7.91
C ALA A 63 -0.35 -10.14 6.40
N MET A 64 0.67 -10.37 5.56
CA MET A 64 0.53 -10.33 4.10
C MET A 64 -0.49 -11.38 3.60
N ALA A 65 -0.42 -12.61 4.12
CA ALA A 65 -1.36 -13.67 3.77
C ALA A 65 -2.79 -13.34 4.23
N TRP A 66 -2.96 -12.67 5.38
CA TRP A 66 -4.25 -12.20 5.85
C TRP A 66 -4.81 -11.13 4.91
N ALA A 67 -4.01 -10.11 4.57
CA ALA A 67 -4.41 -9.02 3.69
C ALA A 67 -4.81 -9.54 2.30
N ALA A 68 -4.05 -10.49 1.74
CA ALA A 68 -4.38 -11.13 0.47
C ALA A 68 -5.71 -11.89 0.51
N ARG A 69 -6.00 -12.62 1.60
CA ARG A 69 -7.31 -13.29 1.76
C ARG A 69 -8.44 -12.28 1.84
N TYR A 70 -8.28 -11.23 2.64
CA TYR A 70 -9.29 -10.19 2.78
C TYR A 70 -9.52 -9.46 1.44
N HIS A 71 -8.46 -9.18 0.67
CA HIS A 71 -8.57 -8.66 -0.68
C HIS A 71 -9.44 -9.56 -1.57
N THR A 72 -9.22 -10.89 -1.57
CA THR A 72 -10.07 -11.84 -2.30
C THR A 72 -11.53 -11.81 -1.84
N GLU A 73 -11.79 -11.63 -0.54
CA GLU A 73 -13.15 -11.49 -0.01
C GLU A 73 -13.82 -10.20 -0.50
N VAL A 74 -13.09 -9.08 -0.57
CA VAL A 74 -13.57 -7.81 -1.11
C VAL A 74 -13.87 -7.92 -2.61
N GLU A 75 -12.98 -8.53 -3.39
CA GLU A 75 -13.16 -8.78 -4.82
C GLU A 75 -14.41 -9.64 -5.09
N LYS A 76 -14.63 -10.65 -4.24
CA LYS A 76 -15.83 -11.48 -4.29
C LYS A 76 -17.09 -10.67 -3.98
N ARG A 77 -17.08 -9.81 -2.94
CA ARG A 77 -18.21 -8.93 -2.62
C ARG A 77 -18.57 -8.02 -3.79
N PHE A 78 -17.57 -7.41 -4.43
CA PHE A 78 -17.77 -6.59 -5.63
C PHE A 78 -18.43 -7.40 -6.74
N THR A 79 -17.86 -8.56 -7.09
CA THR A 79 -18.34 -9.40 -8.18
C THR A 79 -19.76 -9.93 -7.93
N ASP A 80 -20.05 -10.39 -6.72
CA ASP A 80 -21.39 -10.83 -6.33
C ASP A 80 -22.39 -9.66 -6.28
N GLY A 81 -21.92 -8.47 -5.91
CA GLY A 81 -22.73 -7.25 -5.82
C GLY A 81 -23.18 -6.74 -7.20
N LEU A 82 -22.36 -6.92 -8.24
CA LEU A 82 -22.73 -6.58 -9.63
C LEU A 82 -24.03 -7.26 -10.07
N ALA A 83 -24.26 -8.50 -9.64
CA ALA A 83 -25.49 -9.25 -9.95
C ALA A 83 -26.74 -8.72 -9.22
N LYS A 84 -26.56 -7.87 -8.20
CA LYS A 84 -27.64 -7.29 -7.38
C LYS A 84 -27.98 -5.86 -7.79
N VAL A 85 -27.27 -5.30 -8.78
CA VAL A 85 -27.55 -3.96 -9.31
C VAL A 85 -28.94 -4.00 -9.99
N PRO A 86 -29.91 -3.18 -9.54
CA PRO A 86 -31.23 -3.16 -10.16
C PRO A 86 -31.17 -2.51 -11.54
N SER A 87 -32.21 -2.70 -12.34
CA SER A 87 -32.38 -1.99 -13.61
C SER A 87 -33.20 -0.72 -13.40
N TRP A 88 -32.80 0.35 -14.07
CA TRP A 88 -33.51 1.63 -14.17
C TRP A 88 -33.91 1.96 -15.62
N GLY A 89 -33.75 1.00 -16.54
CA GLY A 89 -34.01 1.16 -17.96
C GLY A 89 -32.73 1.36 -18.77
N HIS A 90 -32.81 1.02 -20.07
CA HIS A 90 -31.63 0.81 -20.91
C HIS A 90 -30.62 1.97 -20.91
N SER A 91 -31.07 3.23 -20.99
CA SER A 91 -30.18 4.39 -20.99
C SER A 91 -29.40 4.51 -19.69
N THR A 92 -30.07 4.39 -18.54
CA THR A 92 -29.46 4.52 -17.22
C THR A 92 -28.58 3.32 -16.90
N ASP A 93 -29.03 2.11 -17.23
CA ASP A 93 -28.27 0.87 -17.04
C ASP A 93 -26.93 0.90 -17.80
N SER A 94 -26.91 1.55 -18.97
CA SER A 94 -25.67 1.70 -19.75
C SER A 94 -24.68 2.64 -19.05
N LEU A 95 -25.15 3.75 -18.48
CA LEU A 95 -24.32 4.69 -17.70
C LEU A 95 -23.81 4.04 -16.40
N VAL A 96 -24.66 3.30 -15.69
CA VAL A 96 -24.27 2.56 -14.49
C VAL A 96 -23.18 1.56 -14.82
N LYS A 97 -23.34 0.81 -15.92
CA LYS A 97 -22.33 -0.16 -16.35
C LYS A 97 -21.01 0.53 -16.68
N GLU A 98 -21.03 1.60 -17.47
CA GLU A 98 -19.82 2.36 -17.84
C GLU A 98 -19.11 2.90 -16.59
N TYR A 99 -19.86 3.39 -15.61
CA TYR A 99 -19.32 3.85 -14.33
C TYR A 99 -18.64 2.72 -13.54
N LEU A 100 -19.34 1.60 -13.32
CA LEU A 100 -18.80 0.48 -12.54
C LEU A 100 -17.60 -0.20 -13.24
N ASP A 101 -17.64 -0.33 -14.57
CA ASP A 101 -16.51 -0.81 -15.37
C ASP A 101 -15.30 0.13 -15.22
N GLY A 102 -15.55 1.45 -15.23
CA GLY A 102 -14.52 2.46 -15.01
C GLY A 102 -13.87 2.35 -13.63
N MET A 103 -14.68 2.13 -12.59
CA MET A 103 -14.19 1.92 -11.22
C MET A 103 -13.36 0.63 -11.11
N ALA A 104 -13.83 -0.49 -11.68
CA ALA A 104 -13.06 -1.74 -11.71
C ALA A 104 -11.74 -1.58 -12.50
N THR A 105 -11.77 -0.84 -13.61
CA THR A 105 -10.57 -0.52 -14.39
C THR A 105 -9.59 0.32 -13.59
N TRP A 106 -10.08 1.23 -12.74
CA TRP A 106 -9.22 2.04 -11.87
C TRP A 106 -8.44 1.19 -10.86
N ALA A 107 -9.08 0.21 -10.23
CA ALA A 107 -8.37 -0.75 -9.36
C ALA A 107 -7.26 -1.48 -10.12
N ARG A 108 -7.58 -2.04 -11.30
CA ARG A 108 -6.60 -2.73 -12.15
C ARG A 108 -5.46 -1.82 -12.58
N ALA A 109 -5.76 -0.58 -12.96
CA ALA A 109 -4.77 0.40 -13.38
C ALA A 109 -3.85 0.79 -12.22
N ASN A 110 -4.38 1.00 -11.02
CA ASN A 110 -3.59 1.30 -9.82
C ASN A 110 -2.63 0.16 -9.47
N TYR A 111 -3.10 -1.08 -9.56
CA TYR A 111 -2.25 -2.26 -9.40
C TYR A 111 -1.11 -2.26 -10.43
N CYS A 112 -1.40 -2.08 -11.73
CA CYS A 112 -0.36 -2.07 -12.78
C CYS A 112 0.65 -0.94 -12.56
N TRP A 113 0.15 0.28 -12.35
CA TRP A 113 0.95 1.46 -12.08
C TRP A 113 1.92 1.24 -10.92
N SER A 114 1.48 0.56 -9.86
CA SER A 114 2.32 0.31 -8.69
C SER A 114 3.58 -0.51 -8.98
N TYR A 115 3.56 -1.38 -10.00
CA TYR A 115 4.73 -2.13 -10.46
C TYR A 115 5.45 -1.51 -11.66
N GLU A 116 4.76 -0.69 -12.46
CA GLU A 116 5.38 -0.01 -13.61
C GLU A 116 6.12 1.26 -13.20
N THR A 117 5.71 1.88 -12.10
CA THR A 117 6.42 3.04 -11.55
C THR A 117 7.66 2.61 -10.77
N GLN A 118 8.56 3.57 -10.58
CA GLN A 118 9.73 3.39 -9.73
C GLN A 118 9.47 3.73 -8.26
N ARG A 119 8.23 4.10 -7.90
CA ARG A 119 7.88 4.64 -6.57
C ARG A 119 8.12 3.65 -5.42
N TYR A 120 7.89 2.36 -5.65
CA TYR A 120 7.97 1.33 -4.62
C TYR A 120 9.14 0.38 -4.82
N PHE A 121 9.43 0.03 -6.08
CA PHE A 121 10.36 -1.03 -6.43
C PHE A 121 11.54 -0.57 -7.30
N GLY A 122 11.67 0.74 -7.55
CA GLY A 122 12.64 1.25 -8.52
C GLY A 122 12.42 0.60 -9.89
N THR A 123 13.51 0.23 -10.56
CA THR A 123 13.44 -0.46 -11.88
C THR A 123 13.06 -1.94 -11.79
N LYS A 124 12.88 -2.50 -10.59
CA LYS A 124 12.62 -3.94 -10.38
C LYS A 124 11.13 -4.30 -10.34
N GLY A 125 10.23 -3.34 -10.50
CA GLY A 125 8.79 -3.57 -10.38
C GLY A 125 8.25 -4.72 -11.27
N PRO A 126 8.61 -4.81 -12.57
CA PRO A 126 8.19 -5.95 -13.42
C PRO A 126 8.71 -7.32 -12.94
N GLU A 127 9.94 -7.37 -12.42
CA GLU A 127 10.49 -8.61 -11.86
C GLU A 127 9.71 -9.03 -10.62
N ILE A 128 9.49 -8.10 -9.69
CA ILE A 128 8.75 -8.33 -8.45
C ILE A 128 7.30 -8.73 -8.75
N GLN A 129 6.65 -8.12 -9.75
CA GLN A 129 5.30 -8.50 -10.14
C GLN A 129 5.23 -9.95 -10.60
N ARG A 130 6.25 -10.43 -11.31
CA ARG A 130 6.30 -11.81 -11.83
C ARG A 130 6.70 -12.83 -10.76
N THR A 131 7.71 -12.52 -9.96
CA THR A 131 8.26 -13.46 -8.96
C THR A 131 7.47 -13.44 -7.68
N ARG A 132 6.82 -12.31 -7.39
CA ARG A 132 6.16 -11.96 -6.14
C ARG A 132 7.10 -11.79 -4.95
N LEU A 133 8.41 -11.96 -5.18
CA LEU A 133 9.44 -11.89 -4.15
C LEU A 133 9.90 -10.43 -3.97
N VAL A 134 9.76 -9.90 -2.75
CA VAL A 134 10.23 -8.56 -2.40
C VAL A 134 11.40 -8.66 -1.41
N PRO A 135 12.64 -8.32 -1.82
CA PRO A 135 13.76 -8.21 -0.89
C PRO A 135 13.47 -7.13 0.16
N LEU A 136 13.55 -7.48 1.44
CA LEU A 136 13.29 -6.54 2.52
C LEU A 136 14.37 -5.45 2.56
N LEU A 137 13.94 -4.20 2.58
CA LEU A 137 14.83 -3.06 2.73
C LEU A 137 15.28 -2.94 4.20
N PRO A 138 16.55 -2.58 4.45
CA PRO A 138 17.00 -2.33 5.81
C PRO A 138 16.27 -1.12 6.40
N LYS A 139 15.94 -1.18 7.69
CA LYS A 139 15.39 -0.01 8.40
C LYS A 139 16.44 1.10 8.43
N VAL A 140 16.07 2.27 7.92
CA VAL A 140 16.84 3.49 8.07
C VAL A 140 16.79 3.86 9.54
N ILE A 141 17.85 3.54 10.26
CA ILE A 141 18.07 4.09 11.60
C ILE A 141 18.34 5.58 11.39
N CYS A 142 17.29 6.39 11.51
CA CYS A 142 17.47 7.82 11.62
C CYS A 142 18.26 8.03 12.92
N LYS A 143 19.56 8.38 12.81
CA LYS A 143 20.37 8.80 13.97
C LYS A 143 19.82 10.14 14.46
N ALA A 144 18.67 10.13 15.12
CA ALA A 144 18.16 11.26 15.86
C ALA A 144 18.36 10.98 17.36
N ALA A 145 19.31 11.70 17.94
CA ALA A 145 19.66 11.80 19.36
C ALA A 145 20.39 10.62 20.03
N SER A 146 21.60 10.27 19.55
CA SER A 146 22.66 9.78 20.47
C SER A 146 23.73 10.84 20.78
N ALA A 147 23.50 12.10 20.40
CA ALA A 147 24.14 13.23 21.06
C ALA A 147 23.17 13.76 22.12
N ALA A 148 23.04 13.02 23.23
CA ALA A 148 22.93 13.72 24.49
C ALA A 148 24.25 14.50 24.62
N ALA A 149 24.27 15.71 24.05
CA ALA A 149 25.28 16.68 24.37
C ALA A 149 25.19 16.83 25.89
N LYS A 150 26.13 16.21 26.62
CA LYS A 150 26.45 16.67 27.95
C LYS A 150 26.79 18.14 27.76
N VAL A 151 25.86 19.02 28.10
CA VAL A 151 26.16 20.44 28.25
C VAL A 151 27.06 20.52 29.47
N ASN A 152 28.35 20.28 29.25
CA ASN A 152 29.37 20.73 30.18
C ASN A 152 29.55 22.21 29.88
N VAL A 153 29.13 23.03 30.82
CA VAL A 153 29.41 24.47 30.86
C VAL A 153 30.91 24.64 31.15
N THR A 154 31.74 24.31 30.17
CA THR A 154 33.18 24.60 30.11
C THR A 154 33.68 24.00 28.80
N ASP A 155 33.69 24.77 27.71
CA ASP A 155 34.98 25.16 27.14
C ASP A 155 34.83 26.19 26.03
N LEU A 156 35.43 27.35 26.27
CA LEU A 156 35.97 28.20 25.22
C LEU A 156 37.18 27.46 24.61
N SER A 157 37.21 27.47 23.28
CA SER A 157 38.42 27.56 22.45
C SER A 157 39.19 26.28 22.06
N MET A 158 39.48 26.26 20.74
CA MET A 158 40.64 25.69 20.03
C MET A 158 40.64 24.21 19.56
N MET A 159 40.52 24.07 18.23
CA MET A 159 41.48 23.45 17.29
C MET A 159 41.73 21.91 17.25
N ASP A 160 41.28 21.34 16.11
CA ASP A 160 42.00 20.49 15.12
C ASP A 160 42.15 18.95 15.23
N ALA A 161 42.12 18.33 14.02
CA ALA A 161 42.68 17.04 13.55
C ALA A 161 41.90 15.68 13.54
N THR A 162 41.48 15.29 12.31
CA THR A 162 41.62 14.00 11.54
C THR A 162 41.24 12.58 12.07
N ALA A 163 40.41 11.83 11.28
CA ALA A 163 40.69 10.53 10.60
C ALA A 163 39.57 9.42 10.57
N ASP A 164 39.25 9.01 9.32
CA ASP A 164 38.68 7.81 8.59
C ASP A 164 38.03 6.51 9.21
N PRO A 165 37.20 5.73 8.43
CA PRO A 165 36.19 4.75 8.88
C PRO A 165 36.36 3.27 8.41
N SER A 166 35.59 2.33 9.00
CA SER A 166 35.06 1.05 8.41
C SER A 166 34.35 0.25 9.54
N SER A 167 33.25 -0.51 9.39
CA SER A 167 32.86 -1.54 8.42
C SER A 167 31.35 -1.92 8.57
N LEU A 168 30.74 -2.49 7.52
CA LEU A 168 29.34 -2.97 7.42
C LEU A 168 29.32 -4.50 7.19
N SER A 169 28.28 -5.22 7.65
CA SER A 169 27.98 -6.62 7.29
C SER A 169 26.53 -6.83 6.81
N SER A 170 26.37 -7.75 5.84
CA SER A 170 25.19 -8.00 4.99
C SER A 170 23.96 -8.67 5.64
N PRO A 171 22.73 -8.49 5.11
CA PRO A 171 21.52 -9.20 5.58
C PRO A 171 20.92 -10.22 4.58
N GLN A 172 20.09 -11.13 5.12
CA GLN A 172 19.44 -12.25 4.44
C GLN A 172 18.09 -11.90 3.75
N VAL A 173 17.71 -12.69 2.76
CA VAL A 173 16.54 -12.52 1.84
C VAL A 173 15.35 -13.40 2.29
N THR A 174 14.10 -12.97 2.03
CA THR A 174 12.88 -13.77 2.25
C THR A 174 11.89 -13.59 1.09
N SER A 175 11.12 -14.65 0.80
CA SER A 175 10.18 -14.84 -0.32
C SER A 175 8.76 -14.34 -0.02
N VAL A 176 8.02 -13.85 -1.04
CA VAL A 176 6.60 -13.42 -0.97
C VAL A 176 5.85 -13.93 -2.23
N MET A 177 4.55 -14.24 -2.11
CA MET A 177 3.66 -14.87 -3.12
C MET A 177 2.73 -13.88 -3.83
#